data_AF-A0A0E4H502-F1
#
_entry.id   AF-A0A0E4H502-F1
#
_cell.length_a   1.000
_cell.length_b   1.000
_cell.length_c   1.000
_cell.angle_alpha   90.00
_cell.angle_beta   90.00
_cell.angle_gamma   90.00
#
_symmetry.space_group_name_H-M   'P 1'
#
loop_
_entity.id
_entity.type
_entity.pdbx_description
1 polymer ?
#
loop_
_entity_poly.entity_id
_entity_poly.type
_entity_poly.pdbx_seq_one_letter_code
_entity_poly.pdbx_strand_id
1 'polypeptide(L)'
;MQIFALILLGLYVTIVVYVAFLGYITHHISGRNLAWILLWTSFIIIFGIIFVTKGNLYALAGVAAGLFGYSSVALRNAQYMRQVPQLKHHLIRMGIHLFFLFLLYLTR
;
A
#
# COMPACT_ATOMS: atom_id res chain seq x y z
N MET A 1 -1.87 4.34 21.02
CA MET A 1 -2.56 3.62 19.93
C MET A 1 -2.05 4.03 18.54
N GLN A 2 -1.91 5.32 18.26
CA GLN A 2 -1.41 5.83 16.97
C GLN A 2 -0.03 5.30 16.56
N ILE A 3 0.93 5.28 17.48
CA ILE A 3 2.28 4.72 17.24
C ILE A 3 2.20 3.25 16.80
N PHE A 4 1.36 2.43 17.44
CA PHE A 4 1.17 1.02 17.05
C PHE A 4 0.58 0.89 15.64
N ALA A 5 -0.40 1.72 15.28
CA ALA A 5 -0.97 1.72 13.93
C ALA A 5 0.08 2.09 12.87
N LEU A 6 0.95 3.06 13.15
CA LEU A 6 2.05 3.45 12.27
C LEU A 6 3.11 2.35 12.16
N ILE A 7 3.45 1.67 13.25
CA ILE A 7 4.39 0.54 13.23
C ILE A 7 3.82 -0.59 12.37
N LEU A 8 2.56 -0.97 12.57
CA LEU A 8 1.92 -2.02 11.76
C LEU A 8 1.83 -1.63 10.28
N LEU A 9 1.48 -0.38 9.99
CA LEU A 9 1.45 0.14 8.61
C LEU A 9 2.86 0.15 8.00
N GLY A 10 3.87 0.57 8.76
CA GLY A 10 5.26 0.59 8.35
C GLY A 10 5.77 -0.83 8.03
N LEU A 11 5.48 -1.80 8.89
CA LEU A 11 5.79 -3.21 8.64
C LEU A 11 5.12 -3.72 7.35
N TYR A 12 3.84 -3.43 7.17
CA TYR A 12 3.11 -3.80 5.96
C TYR A 12 3.74 -3.19 4.70
N VAL A 13 4.01 -1.88 4.70
CA VAL A 13 4.64 -1.17 3.59
C VAL A 13 6.03 -1.73 3.29
N THR A 14 6.84 -1.97 4.31
CA THR A 14 8.18 -2.56 4.15
C THR A 14 8.10 -3.94 3.51
N ILE A 15 7.17 -4.80 3.93
CA ILE A 15 6.96 -6.11 3.30
C ILE A 15 6.56 -5.96 1.83
N VAL A 16 5.62 -5.06 1.52
CA VAL A 16 5.19 -4.81 0.13
C VAL A 16 6.35 -4.35 -0.74
N VAL A 17 7.16 -3.41 -0.26
CA VAL A 17 8.33 -2.90 -1.00
C VAL A 17 9.38 -4.00 -1.15
N TYR A 18 9.69 -4.74 -0.09
CA TYR A 18 10.65 -5.84 -0.14
C TYR A 18 10.25 -6.91 -1.17
N VAL A 19 8.99 -7.35 -1.15
CA VAL A 19 8.45 -8.31 -2.12
C VAL A 19 8.47 -7.73 -3.54
N ALA A 20 8.23 -6.43 -3.70
CA ALA A 20 8.33 -5.77 -4.99
C ALA A 20 9.75 -5.78 -5.57
N PHE A 21 10.76 -5.51 -4.72
CA PHE A 21 12.16 -5.60 -5.11
C PHE A 21 12.57 -7.04 -5.45
N LEU A 22 12.18 -8.01 -4.63
CA LEU A 22 12.43 -9.42 -4.91
C LEU A 22 11.77 -9.85 -6.22
N GLY A 23 10.52 -9.42 -6.46
CA GLY A 23 9.81 -9.65 -7.71
C GLY A 23 10.49 -9.00 -8.91
N TYR A 24 11.09 -7.83 -8.75
CA TYR A 24 11.87 -7.19 -9.81
C TYR A 24 13.15 -7.96 -10.14
N ILE A 25 13.93 -8.34 -9.11
CA ILE A 25 15.17 -9.11 -9.27
C ILE A 25 14.92 -10.47 -9.93
N THR A 26 13.81 -11.12 -9.57
CA THR A 26 13.41 -12.42 -10.12
C THR A 26 12.60 -12.31 -11.42
N HIS A 27 12.51 -11.12 -12.03
CA HIS A 27 11.76 -10.84 -13.27
C HIS A 27 10.26 -11.14 -13.23
N HIS A 28 9.66 -11.21 -12.03
CA HIS A 28 8.22 -11.33 -11.82
C HIS A 28 7.49 -9.96 -11.78
N ILE A 29 8.22 -8.85 -11.71
CA ILE A 29 7.65 -7.50 -11.70
C ILE A 29 8.47 -6.62 -12.64
N SER A 30 7.80 -5.85 -13.50
CA SER A 30 8.47 -4.88 -14.38
C SER A 30 9.04 -3.69 -13.58
N GLY A 31 10.13 -3.07 -14.06
CA GLY A 31 10.69 -1.86 -13.44
C GLY A 31 9.69 -0.71 -13.33
N ARG A 32 8.78 -0.57 -14.31
CA ARG A 32 7.65 0.38 -14.23
C ARG A 32 6.72 0.09 -13.06
N ASN A 33 6.41 -1.18 -12.79
CA ASN A 33 5.56 -1.56 -11.65
C ASN A 33 6.29 -1.31 -10.32
N LEU A 34 7.59 -1.59 -10.24
CA LEU A 34 8.41 -1.25 -9.08
C LEU A 34 8.38 0.27 -8.82
N ALA A 35 8.56 1.09 -9.85
CA ALA A 35 8.50 2.55 -9.72
C ALA A 35 7.12 3.03 -9.21
N TRP A 36 6.02 2.47 -9.70
CA TRP A 36 4.68 2.79 -9.19
C TRP A 36 4.51 2.36 -7.72
N ILE A 37 5.03 1.19 -7.33
CA ILE A 37 5.02 0.77 -5.91
C ILE A 37 5.77 1.78 -5.05
N LEU A 38 6.97 2.18 -5.46
CA LEU A 38 7.76 3.18 -4.71
C LEU A 38 7.05 4.54 -4.62
N LEU A 39 6.37 4.97 -5.68
CA LEU A 39 5.56 6.18 -5.67
C LEU A 39 4.39 6.07 -4.69
N TRP A 40 3.65 4.97 -4.71
CA TRP A 40 2.53 4.78 -3.78
C TRP A 40 3.00 4.64 -2.34
N THR A 41 4.17 4.04 -2.11
CA THR A 41 4.85 4.04 -0.81
C THR A 41 5.13 5.45 -0.31
N SER A 42 5.64 6.33 -1.17
CA SER A 42 5.94 7.71 -0.75
C SER A 42 4.68 8.47 -0.37
N PHE A 43 3.55 8.24 -1.06
CA PHE A 43 2.25 8.78 -0.66
C PHE A 43 1.85 8.32 0.75
N ILE A 44 1.95 7.02 1.05
CA ILE A 44 1.62 6.49 2.39
C ILE A 44 2.47 7.17 3.47
N ILE A 45 3.77 7.32 3.23
CA ILE A 45 4.69 7.93 4.20
C ILE A 45 4.40 9.43 4.38
N ILE A 46 4.35 10.20 3.28
CA ILE A 46 4.16 11.65 3.33
C ILE A 46 2.83 11.99 3.98
N PHE A 47 1.75 11.37 3.52
CA PHE A 47 0.43 11.65 4.06
C PHE A 47 0.22 11.03 5.45
N GLY A 48 0.88 9.91 5.77
CA GLY A 48 0.93 9.37 7.13
C GLY A 48 1.57 10.34 8.11
N ILE A 49 2.70 10.96 7.74
CA ILE A 49 3.36 11.99 8.56
C ILE A 49 2.44 13.21 8.72
N ILE A 50 1.81 13.68 7.64
CA ILE A 50 0.88 14.83 7.70
C ILE A 50 -0.31 14.53 8.62
N PHE A 51 -0.88 13.32 8.53
CA PHE A 51 -1.97 12.88 9.38
C PHE A 51 -1.60 12.97 10.86
N VAL A 52 -0.42 12.45 11.22
CA VAL A 52 0.07 12.40 12.61
C VAL A 52 0.44 13.78 13.13
N THR A 53 1.16 14.58 12.34
CA THR A 53 1.73 15.85 12.79
C THR A 53 0.74 17.01 12.75
N LYS A 54 -0.22 16.99 11.81
CA LYS A 54 -1.18 18.09 11.61
C LYS A 54 -2.61 17.74 12.01
N GLY A 55 -2.87 16.51 12.46
CA GLY A 55 -4.22 16.04 12.83
C GLY A 55 -5.25 16.14 11.70
N ASN A 56 -4.79 16.14 10.44
CA ASN A 56 -5.61 16.42 9.28
C ASN A 56 -6.23 15.14 8.71
N LEU A 57 -7.54 14.97 8.87
CA LEU A 57 -8.32 13.85 8.33
C LEU A 57 -8.19 13.70 6.80
N TYR A 58 -8.03 14.80 6.06
CA TYR A 58 -7.86 14.73 4.60
C TYR A 58 -6.56 14.03 4.19
N ALA A 59 -5.55 13.98 5.07
CA ALA A 59 -4.33 13.23 4.82
C ALA A 59 -4.58 11.71 4.79
N LEU A 60 -5.64 11.23 5.45
CA LEU A 60 -6.03 9.81 5.41
C LEU A 60 -6.45 9.39 3.99
N ALA A 61 -6.99 10.31 3.18
CA ALA A 61 -7.27 10.07 1.77
C ALA A 61 -5.98 9.88 0.94
N GLY A 62 -4.90 10.56 1.30
CA GLY A 62 -3.59 10.35 0.67
C GLY A 62 -2.96 9.01 1.04
N VAL A 63 -3.13 8.57 2.29
CA VAL A 63 -2.76 7.21 2.72
C VAL A 63 -3.59 6.16 1.98
N ALA A 64 -4.89 6.39 1.84
CA ALA A 64 -5.78 5.51 1.07
C ALA A 64 -5.35 5.44 -0.39
N ALA A 65 -5.04 6.56 -1.03
CA ALA A 65 -4.55 6.60 -2.40
C ALA A 65 -3.30 5.72 -2.58
N GLY A 66 -2.36 5.76 -1.65
CA GLY A 66 -1.17 4.89 -1.69
C GLY A 66 -1.50 3.41 -1.49
N LEU A 67 -2.34 3.06 -0.50
CA LEU A 67 -2.76 1.68 -0.26
C LEU A 67 -3.47 1.08 -1.49
N PHE A 68 -4.51 1.74 -1.99
CA PHE A 68 -5.23 1.30 -3.19
C PHE A 68 -4.36 1.40 -4.46
N GLY A 69 -3.38 2.29 -4.47
CA GLY A 69 -2.32 2.35 -5.46
C GLY A 69 -1.58 1.02 -5.62
N TYR A 70 -1.20 0.36 -4.52
CA TYR A 70 -0.60 -0.98 -4.57
C TYR A 70 -1.52 -2.02 -5.20
N SER A 71 -2.83 -1.93 -4.95
CA SER A 71 -3.82 -2.82 -5.54
C SER A 71 -3.90 -2.66 -7.06
N SER A 72 -3.83 -1.43 -7.56
CA SER A 72 -3.80 -1.16 -9.02
C SER A 72 -2.56 -1.75 -9.70
N VAL A 73 -1.38 -1.63 -9.07
CA VAL A 73 -0.14 -2.19 -9.61
C VAL A 73 -0.19 -3.72 -9.64
N ALA A 74 -0.73 -4.34 -8.59
CA ALA A 74 -0.86 -5.79 -8.53
C ALA A 74 -1.79 -6.34 -9.62
N LEU A 75 -2.94 -5.70 -9.87
CA LEU A 75 -3.85 -6.06 -10.96
C LEU A 75 -3.16 -5.93 -12.32
N ARG A 76 -2.46 -4.82 -12.53
CA ARG A 76 -1.73 -4.57 -13.78
C ARG A 76 -0.60 -5.59 -13.99
N ASN A 77 0.09 -6.02 -12.92
CA ASN A 77 1.11 -7.06 -13.00
C ASN A 77 0.51 -8.42 -13.36
N ALA A 78 -0.62 -8.81 -12.74
CA ALA A 78 -1.32 -10.05 -13.08
C ALA A 78 -1.77 -10.07 -14.55
N GLN A 79 -2.32 -8.96 -15.05
CA GLN A 79 -2.67 -8.80 -16.47
C GLN A 79 -1.45 -8.96 -17.39
N TYR A 80 -0.32 -8.33 -17.06
CA TYR A 80 0.92 -8.45 -17.84
C TYR A 80 1.43 -9.90 -17.90
N MET A 81 1.32 -10.62 -16.78
CA MET A 81 1.71 -12.03 -16.68
C MET A 81 0.69 -13.01 -17.25
N ARG A 82 -0.40 -12.51 -17.87
CA ARG A 82 -1.54 -13.31 -18.35
C ARG A 82 -2.14 -14.22 -17.26
N GLN A 83 -1.97 -13.83 -15.99
CA GLN A 83 -2.58 -14.52 -14.87
C GLN A 83 -4.03 -14.06 -14.73
N VAL A 84 -4.93 -15.01 -14.53
CA VAL A 84 -6.33 -14.69 -14.22
C VAL A 84 -6.35 -13.95 -12.88
N PRO A 85 -6.97 -12.75 -12.80
CA PRO A 85 -7.08 -12.02 -11.55
C PRO A 85 -7.77 -12.88 -10.50
N GLN A 86 -7.05 -13.23 -9.44
CA GLN A 86 -7.64 -13.95 -8.32
C GLN A 86 -8.44 -12.97 -7.46
N LEU A 87 -9.75 -12.92 -7.68
CA LEU A 87 -10.67 -12.02 -6.96
C LEU A 87 -10.53 -12.17 -5.45
N LYS A 88 -10.38 -13.40 -4.95
CA LYS A 88 -10.16 -13.69 -3.51
C LYS A 88 -8.94 -12.94 -2.96
N HIS A 89 -7.81 -12.99 -3.66
CA HIS A 89 -6.58 -12.31 -3.24
C HIS A 89 -6.74 -10.79 -3.25
N HIS A 90 -7.49 -10.26 -4.23
CA HIS A 90 -7.75 -8.83 -4.34
C HIS A 90 -8.67 -8.33 -3.21
N LEU A 91 -9.73 -9.07 -2.90
CA LEU A 91 -10.65 -8.76 -1.81
C LEU A 91 -9.94 -8.80 -0.44
N ILE A 92 -9.08 -9.79 -0.21
CA ILE A 92 -8.27 -9.84 1.02
C ILE A 92 -7.39 -8.60 1.13
N ARG A 93 -6.73 -8.19 0.05
CA ARG A 93 -5.91 -6.98 0.03
C ARG A 93 -6.71 -5.72 0.32
N MET A 94 -7.89 -5.56 -0.29
CA MET A 94 -8.80 -4.45 0.02
C MET A 94 -9.22 -4.47 1.49
N GLY A 95 -9.53 -5.64 2.05
CA GLY A 95 -9.85 -5.79 3.47
C GLY A 95 -8.70 -5.32 4.38
N ILE A 96 -7.46 -5.68 4.05
CA ILE A 96 -6.27 -5.22 4.76
C ILE A 96 -6.12 -3.69 4.65
N HIS A 97 -6.36 -3.11 3.48
CA HIS A 97 -6.30 -1.65 3.29
C HIS A 97 -7.34 -0.93 4.13
N LEU A 98 -8.59 -1.40 4.11
CA LEU A 98 -9.66 -0.84 4.93
C LEU A 98 -9.37 -1.01 6.42
N PHE A 99 -8.80 -2.14 6.84
CA PHE A 99 -8.36 -2.36 8.22
C PHE A 99 -7.33 -1.31 8.66
N PHE A 100 -6.30 -1.03 7.85
CA PHE A 100 -5.31 -0.01 8.18
C PHE A 100 -5.89 1.40 8.22
N LEU A 101 -6.77 1.74 7.27
CA LEU A 101 -7.45 3.04 7.26
C LEU A 101 -8.35 3.22 8.48
N PHE A 102 -9.11 2.18 8.84
CA PHE A 102 -9.94 2.16 10.03
C PHE A 102 -9.10 2.28 11.30
N LEU A 103 -8.00 1.53 11.40
CA LEU A 103 -7.09 1.60 12.53
C LEU A 103 -6.49 3.01 12.68
N LEU A 104 -6.04 3.63 11.59
CA LEU A 104 -5.55 5.01 11.62
C LEU A 104 -6.64 5.99 12.04
N TYR A 105 -7.86 5.85 11.51
CA TYR A 105 -9.00 6.69 11.84
C TYR A 105 -9.35 6.63 13.33
N LEU A 106 -9.35 5.43 13.92
CA LEU A 106 -9.59 5.23 15.36
C LEU A 106 -8.49 5.79 16.25
N THR A 107 -7.29 6.00 15.71
CA THR A 107 -6.13 6.49 16.46
C THR A 107 -5.95 8.01 16.39
N ARG A 108 -6.91 8.71 15.79
CA ARG A 108 -7.00 10.16 15.83
C ARG A 108 -7.10 10.67 17.27
#